data_AF-A0AAI8YZ85-F1
#
_entry.id   AF-A0AAI8YZ85-F1
#
_cell.length_a   1.000
_cell.length_b   1.000
_cell.length_c   1.000
_cell.angle_alpha   90.00
_cell.angle_beta   90.00
_cell.angle_gamma   90.00
#
_symmetry.space_group_name_H-M   'P 1'
#
loop_
_entity.id
_entity.type
_entity.pdbx_description
1 polymer ?
#
loop_
_entity_poly.entity_id
_entity_poly.type
_entity_poly.pdbx_seq_one_letter_code
_entity_poly.pdbx_strand_id
1 'polypeptide(L)'
;MSIIHTPPTDHDEHESWPDSPPRGRTLVRGTPGRKRKRPYHDDLEYQHGIDMSTAATSIEPEKRRCIEPTPPQSISSRVGDRPPHWDTANAASRERTADLSPGRRSSPVRKQLNSLPTAVPSIIVKQGNITNHECQEAQDLQRKLAYAAFGARVPQAFREQLQQEDNIMLDAFSQDMPPELCTPELLCSVRYIYRTAAACAGYNKDENSWVRVVESVLKTVIYGQCLDWIEDDTQETWQVHSIQSQNIHSRFMLKTNVMSLQKKSDVAITYSPLSPAIRELRAEMIKQDVGMSHFSDAFTEFVPVGFLVEVKSQSGSMDEAELQIAVCAAAAIAYLDLLRPAEQDTPQEKPPVTLGWTVCGHDWKLWIAWQGEEKAVHVRGINLGSALGSIGTSGLGNIFALICVLRRAIQWLDEEYMPVYTRLARRSLGMEPQYE
;
A
#
# COMPACT_ATOMS: atom_id res chain seq x y z
N MET A 1 13.60 -55.75 34.46
CA MET A 1 13.14 -55.19 35.74
C MET A 1 12.48 -53.86 35.44
N SER A 2 11.24 -53.65 35.88
CA SER A 2 10.49 -52.43 35.62
C SER A 2 10.52 -51.55 36.86
N ILE A 3 10.71 -50.24 36.68
CA ILE A 3 10.51 -49.25 37.73
C ILE A 3 9.45 -48.27 37.22
N ILE A 4 8.40 -48.09 38.03
CA ILE A 4 7.27 -47.21 37.75
C ILE A 4 7.48 -45.94 38.59
N HIS A 5 7.36 -44.77 37.98
CA HIS A 5 7.27 -43.50 38.70
C HIS A 5 5.86 -42.93 38.56
N THR A 6 5.16 -42.85 39.69
CA THR A 6 3.92 -42.08 39.85
C THR A 6 4.24 -40.65 40.28
N PRO A 7 3.47 -39.63 39.84
CA PRO A 7 3.64 -38.25 40.28
C PRO A 7 3.09 -38.02 41.70
N PRO A 8 3.58 -36.99 42.43
CA PRO A 8 2.92 -36.47 43.62
C PRO A 8 1.69 -35.61 43.26
N THR A 9 0.78 -35.44 44.21
CA THR A 9 -0.54 -34.81 44.04
C THR A 9 -0.55 -33.32 44.36
N ASP A 10 -1.57 -32.64 43.83
CA ASP A 10 -1.90 -31.24 44.09
C ASP A 10 -2.25 -30.93 45.56
N HIS A 11 -2.14 -29.67 45.92
CA HIS A 11 -2.74 -29.08 47.11
C HIS A 11 -3.44 -27.76 46.73
N ASP A 12 -4.76 -27.70 46.89
CA ASP A 12 -5.54 -26.48 46.69
C ASP A 12 -5.27 -25.46 47.82
N GLU A 13 -4.83 -24.25 47.48
CA GLU A 13 -4.92 -23.09 48.36
C GLU A 13 -5.83 -22.01 47.73
N HIS A 14 -6.96 -21.74 48.40
CA HIS A 14 -7.93 -20.72 47.99
C HIS A 14 -7.44 -19.32 48.37
N GLU A 15 -6.80 -18.60 47.45
CA GLU A 15 -6.55 -17.16 47.63
C GLU A 15 -7.84 -16.33 47.48
N SER A 16 -8.09 -15.45 48.45
CA SER A 16 -9.25 -14.58 48.53
C SER A 16 -8.95 -13.18 47.99
N TRP A 17 -9.76 -12.71 47.05
CA TRP A 17 -9.64 -11.37 46.47
C TRP A 17 -10.11 -10.29 47.47
N PRO A 18 -9.31 -9.23 47.74
CA PRO A 18 -9.72 -8.12 48.60
C PRO A 18 -10.58 -7.07 47.87
N ASP A 19 -11.38 -6.32 48.65
CA ASP A 19 -12.42 -5.41 48.17
C ASP A 19 -11.97 -4.16 47.39
N SER A 20 -12.87 -3.64 46.56
CA SER A 20 -12.70 -2.39 45.82
C SER A 20 -12.95 -1.13 46.67
N PRO A 21 -12.13 -0.06 46.55
CA PRO A 21 -12.33 1.18 47.28
C PRO A 21 -13.47 2.06 46.70
N PRO A 22 -14.13 2.90 47.53
CA PRO A 22 -15.33 3.64 47.14
C PRO A 22 -15.07 4.88 46.28
N ARG A 23 -15.96 5.16 45.31
CA ARG A 23 -15.92 6.35 44.46
C ARG A 23 -16.53 7.58 45.15
N GLY A 24 -15.69 8.49 45.64
CA GLY A 24 -16.10 9.83 46.07
C GLY A 24 -16.57 10.73 44.90
N ARG A 25 -17.57 11.57 45.14
CA ARG A 25 -18.01 12.62 44.20
C ARG A 25 -17.35 13.96 44.54
N THR A 26 -17.00 14.75 43.53
CA THR A 26 -16.81 16.21 43.66
C THR A 26 -17.36 16.89 42.40
N LEU A 27 -17.89 18.11 42.55
CA LEU A 27 -18.84 18.69 41.59
C LEU A 27 -18.51 20.17 41.35
N VAL A 28 -18.10 20.53 40.13
CA VAL A 28 -17.75 21.91 39.73
C VAL A 28 -18.32 22.22 38.33
N ARG A 29 -18.73 23.48 38.11
CA ARG A 29 -19.25 24.03 36.82
C ARG A 29 -18.08 24.46 35.91
N GLY A 30 -18.18 24.56 34.59
CA GLY A 30 -19.28 24.24 33.65
C GLY A 30 -19.18 25.04 32.33
N THR A 31 -20.03 24.70 31.34
CA THR A 31 -20.27 25.39 30.03
C THR A 31 -19.11 25.45 29.00
N PRO A 32 -19.37 25.66 27.67
CA PRO A 32 -20.66 25.72 26.95
C PRO A 32 -20.83 24.76 25.75
N GLY A 33 -22.10 24.43 25.47
CA GLY A 33 -22.73 24.01 24.20
C GLY A 33 -21.90 23.43 23.02
N ARG A 34 -21.98 22.11 22.81
CA ARG A 34 -21.67 21.44 21.53
C ARG A 34 -22.96 20.92 20.87
N LYS A 35 -23.22 21.28 19.61
CA LYS A 35 -24.44 20.88 18.87
C LYS A 35 -24.43 19.37 18.59
N ARG A 36 -25.46 18.63 19.04
CA ARG A 36 -25.67 17.22 18.68
C ARG A 36 -26.07 17.11 17.20
N LYS A 37 -25.34 16.31 16.41
CA LYS A 37 -25.88 15.73 15.16
C LYS A 37 -26.86 14.60 15.53
N ARG A 38 -27.80 14.29 14.63
CA ARG A 38 -28.72 13.15 14.77
C ARG A 38 -27.97 11.84 14.47
N PRO A 39 -28.34 10.70 15.10
CA PRO A 39 -27.97 9.40 14.56
C PRO A 39 -28.67 9.18 13.21
N TYR A 40 -28.07 8.34 12.36
CA TYR A 40 -28.74 7.74 11.21
C TYR A 40 -29.52 6.50 11.67
N HIS A 41 -30.54 6.10 10.90
CA HIS A 41 -31.15 4.78 11.00
C HIS A 41 -30.48 3.87 9.96
N ASP A 42 -30.02 2.70 10.39
CA ASP A 42 -29.64 1.60 9.51
C ASP A 42 -30.76 0.56 9.52
N ASP A 43 -31.74 0.72 8.62
CA ASP A 43 -32.85 -0.22 8.44
C ASP A 43 -32.58 -1.08 7.18
N LEU A 44 -31.98 -2.28 7.33
CA LEU A 44 -31.93 -3.31 6.28
C LEU A 44 -31.79 -4.74 6.85
N GLU A 45 -32.81 -5.21 7.57
CA GLU A 45 -32.97 -6.67 7.77
C GLU A 45 -33.44 -7.32 6.46
N TYR A 46 -32.72 -8.34 5.99
CA TYR A 46 -33.17 -9.21 4.90
C TYR A 46 -33.11 -10.68 5.33
N GLN A 47 -34.23 -11.18 5.86
CA GLN A 47 -34.45 -12.61 6.00
C GLN A 47 -34.95 -13.18 4.65
N HIS A 48 -34.50 -14.38 4.29
CA HIS A 48 -35.03 -15.14 3.16
C HIS A 48 -35.58 -16.47 3.64
N GLY A 49 -36.90 -16.51 3.84
CA GLY A 49 -37.67 -17.75 3.94
C GLY A 49 -38.23 -18.12 2.57
N ILE A 50 -38.09 -19.40 2.20
CA ILE A 50 -38.66 -19.97 0.97
C ILE A 50 -39.99 -20.67 1.34
N ASP A 51 -41.09 -20.34 0.65
CA ASP A 51 -41.86 -21.34 -0.13
C ASP A 51 -42.89 -20.68 -1.08
N MET A 52 -43.52 -21.51 -1.93
CA MET A 52 -44.37 -21.15 -3.07
C MET A 52 -45.85 -20.89 -2.73
N SER A 53 -46.55 -20.09 -3.56
CA SER A 53 -47.71 -20.57 -4.36
C SER A 53 -48.22 -19.53 -5.38
N THR A 54 -49.06 -19.98 -6.32
CA THR A 54 -49.55 -19.28 -7.54
C THR A 54 -50.81 -18.42 -7.35
N ALA A 55 -50.94 -17.32 -8.11
CA ALA A 55 -52.16 -16.97 -8.86
C ALA A 55 -51.94 -15.80 -9.87
N ALA A 56 -52.87 -15.64 -10.83
CA ALA A 56 -52.90 -14.58 -11.86
C ALA A 56 -53.39 -13.22 -11.27
N THR A 57 -53.42 -12.05 -11.96
CA THR A 57 -53.89 -11.79 -13.35
C THR A 57 -53.59 -10.36 -13.84
N SER A 58 -53.65 -10.16 -15.17
CA SER A 58 -54.07 -8.93 -15.90
C SER A 58 -53.04 -7.89 -16.40
N ILE A 59 -53.36 -7.36 -17.59
CA ILE A 59 -52.53 -6.75 -18.66
C ILE A 59 -53.48 -5.84 -19.49
N GLU A 60 -53.13 -4.70 -20.13
CA GLU A 60 -51.82 -4.10 -20.46
C GLU A 60 -51.67 -2.61 -19.96
N PRO A 61 -51.52 -1.48 -20.74
CA PRO A 61 -50.91 -0.24 -20.20
C PRO A 61 -51.74 1.06 -20.42
N GLU A 62 -51.14 2.25 -20.28
CA GLU A 62 -50.71 3.08 -21.44
C GLU A 62 -49.98 4.40 -21.02
N LYS A 63 -49.26 5.01 -21.99
CA LYS A 63 -48.76 6.40 -22.07
C LYS A 63 -47.45 6.78 -21.37
N ARG A 64 -46.35 6.48 -22.06
CA ARG A 64 -45.15 7.34 -22.13
C ARG A 64 -45.05 7.94 -23.54
N ARG A 65 -44.70 9.23 -23.66
CA ARG A 65 -44.38 9.86 -24.95
C ARG A 65 -42.92 9.57 -25.30
N CYS A 66 -42.67 9.06 -26.51
CA CYS A 66 -41.35 9.12 -27.12
C CYS A 66 -41.12 10.51 -27.75
N ILE A 67 -39.85 10.87 -27.94
CA ILE A 67 -39.40 11.99 -28.77
C ILE A 67 -38.47 11.38 -29.82
N GLU A 68 -38.70 11.67 -31.10
CA GLU A 68 -37.95 11.08 -32.22
C GLU A 68 -36.63 11.83 -32.48
N PRO A 69 -35.54 11.13 -32.85
CA PRO A 69 -34.32 11.74 -33.37
C PRO A 69 -34.42 12.00 -34.88
N THR A 70 -33.88 13.13 -35.34
CA THR A 70 -33.87 13.53 -36.76
C THR A 70 -32.79 12.76 -37.57
N PRO A 71 -33.07 12.33 -38.81
CA PRO A 71 -32.14 11.49 -39.59
C PRO A 71 -30.94 12.24 -40.20
N PRO A 72 -29.84 11.54 -40.53
CA PRO A 72 -28.65 12.12 -41.14
C PRO A 72 -28.82 12.38 -42.65
N GLN A 73 -28.18 13.44 -43.15
CA GLN A 73 -28.06 13.69 -44.60
C GLN A 73 -26.79 13.05 -45.16
N SER A 74 -26.88 12.51 -46.38
CA SER A 74 -25.77 11.93 -47.13
C SER A 74 -25.50 12.72 -48.42
N ILE A 75 -24.22 12.97 -48.73
CA ILE A 75 -23.82 13.58 -50.02
C ILE A 75 -22.66 12.79 -50.62
N SER A 76 -22.96 12.22 -51.79
CA SER A 76 -22.11 11.93 -52.96
C SER A 76 -20.66 11.43 -52.79
N SER A 77 -20.39 10.32 -53.48
CA SER A 77 -19.06 9.78 -53.73
C SER A 77 -18.27 10.54 -54.81
N ARG A 78 -16.94 10.42 -54.78
CA ARG A 78 -16.10 10.37 -55.99
C ARG A 78 -14.90 9.46 -55.77
N VAL A 79 -14.64 8.60 -56.75
CA VAL A 79 -13.50 7.68 -56.82
C VAL A 79 -12.35 8.38 -57.55
N GLY A 80 -11.10 8.10 -57.17
CA GLY A 80 -9.92 8.60 -57.88
C GLY A 80 -8.62 8.01 -57.32
N ASP A 81 -8.02 7.08 -58.06
CA ASP A 81 -6.78 6.40 -57.66
C ASP A 81 -5.53 7.28 -57.85
N ARG A 82 -4.68 7.35 -56.81
CA ARG A 82 -3.22 7.01 -56.86
C ARG A 82 -2.51 7.37 -55.55
N PRO A 83 -1.42 6.66 -55.19
CA PRO A 83 -0.66 6.94 -53.97
C PRO A 83 0.29 8.14 -54.12
N PRO A 84 0.53 8.93 -53.06
CA PRO A 84 1.52 10.01 -53.08
C PRO A 84 2.95 9.46 -52.98
N HIS A 85 3.72 9.68 -54.04
CA HIS A 85 5.17 9.49 -54.10
C HIS A 85 5.86 10.44 -53.11
N TRP A 86 6.62 9.92 -52.15
CA TRP A 86 7.53 10.73 -51.34
C TRP A 86 8.79 11.01 -52.15
N ASP A 87 9.11 12.28 -52.37
CA ASP A 87 10.41 12.68 -52.89
C ASP A 87 10.88 13.99 -52.25
N THR A 88 12.15 14.32 -52.49
CA THR A 88 12.99 15.05 -51.54
C THR A 88 13.23 16.48 -51.98
N ALA A 89 13.32 17.38 -50.99
CA ALA A 89 13.84 18.75 -51.08
C ALA A 89 13.10 19.74 -52.01
N ASN A 90 12.68 20.87 -51.41
CA ASN A 90 13.50 22.07 -51.55
C ASN A 90 13.24 23.08 -50.43
N ALA A 91 14.24 23.88 -50.11
CA ALA A 91 14.15 24.94 -49.10
C ALA A 91 13.72 26.27 -49.76
N ALA A 92 12.76 26.96 -49.15
CA ALA A 92 12.42 28.34 -49.49
C ALA A 92 12.01 29.09 -48.21
N SER A 93 12.71 30.19 -47.91
CA SER A 93 12.55 30.93 -46.67
C SER A 93 11.19 31.60 -46.56
N ARG A 94 10.49 31.35 -45.45
CA ARG A 94 9.42 32.23 -44.96
C ARG A 94 9.57 32.41 -43.46
N GLU A 95 9.93 33.63 -43.08
CA GLU A 95 9.92 34.09 -41.69
C GLU A 95 8.50 33.91 -41.15
N ARG A 96 8.35 33.11 -40.10
CA ARG A 96 7.13 33.07 -39.28
C ARG A 96 7.44 33.80 -38.00
N THR A 97 6.71 34.89 -37.76
CA THR A 97 6.61 35.48 -36.42
C THR A 97 6.24 34.39 -35.43
N ALA A 98 7.03 34.27 -34.37
CA ALA A 98 6.81 33.23 -33.36
C ALA A 98 5.58 33.58 -32.52
N ASP A 99 4.41 33.08 -32.93
CA ASP A 99 3.22 33.08 -32.08
C ASP A 99 3.53 32.32 -30.79
N LEU A 100 3.68 33.08 -29.71
CA LEU A 100 3.97 32.57 -28.37
C LEU A 100 2.76 31.79 -27.85
N SER A 101 2.71 30.51 -28.24
CA SER A 101 1.74 29.52 -27.76
C SER A 101 1.62 29.62 -26.24
N PRO A 102 0.44 29.92 -25.68
CA PRO A 102 0.28 30.18 -24.25
C PRO A 102 0.84 29.02 -23.42
N GLY A 103 1.93 29.29 -22.68
CA GLY A 103 2.69 28.25 -21.99
C GLY A 103 1.79 27.42 -21.08
N ARG A 104 1.79 26.09 -21.28
CA ARG A 104 0.98 25.14 -20.49
C ARG A 104 1.22 25.40 -19.00
N ARG A 105 0.20 25.89 -18.30
CA ARG A 105 0.26 26.12 -16.85
C ARG A 105 0.57 24.78 -16.17
N SER A 106 1.68 24.70 -15.45
CA SER A 106 2.06 23.48 -14.73
C SER A 106 1.03 23.14 -13.66
N SER A 107 0.67 21.86 -13.57
CA SER A 107 -0.24 21.32 -12.54
C SER A 107 0.25 21.70 -11.14
N PRO A 108 -0.63 22.05 -10.18
CA PRO A 108 -0.25 22.31 -8.79
C PRO A 108 0.62 21.19 -8.19
N VAL A 109 0.26 19.93 -8.45
CA VAL A 109 1.01 18.74 -8.02
C VAL A 109 2.44 18.75 -8.57
N ARG A 110 2.61 19.08 -9.85
CA ARG A 110 3.94 19.16 -10.48
C ARG A 110 4.76 20.35 -9.98
N LYS A 111 4.12 21.42 -9.49
CA LYS A 111 4.81 22.51 -8.77
C LYS A 111 5.26 22.07 -7.38
N GLN A 112 4.46 21.25 -6.68
CA GLN A 112 4.85 20.66 -5.39
C GLN A 112 6.02 19.70 -5.56
N LEU A 113 5.96 18.77 -6.52
CA LEU A 113 7.09 17.90 -6.90
C LEU A 113 8.37 18.71 -7.21
N ASN A 114 8.27 19.76 -8.04
CA ASN A 114 9.41 20.63 -8.35
C ASN A 114 9.94 21.43 -7.14
N SER A 115 9.19 21.52 -6.03
CA SER A 115 9.64 22.19 -4.79
C SER A 115 10.33 21.24 -3.80
N LEU A 116 10.18 19.92 -3.97
CA LEU A 116 10.76 18.89 -3.10
C LEU A 116 12.31 19.00 -2.94
N PRO A 117 13.11 19.32 -3.98
CA PRO A 117 14.54 19.53 -3.82
C PRO A 117 14.92 20.76 -2.95
N THR A 118 13.96 21.65 -2.68
CA THR A 118 14.11 22.84 -1.84
C THR A 118 13.37 22.73 -0.49
N ALA A 119 12.85 21.55 -0.17
CA ALA A 119 12.28 21.25 1.15
C ALA A 119 13.39 21.08 2.20
N VAL A 120 13.00 21.03 3.47
CA VAL A 120 13.87 20.63 4.60
C VAL A 120 13.24 19.43 5.32
N PRO A 121 13.87 18.23 5.28
CA PRO A 121 15.01 17.86 4.43
C PRO A 121 14.69 17.94 2.93
N SER A 122 15.72 18.09 2.10
CA SER A 122 15.59 18.08 0.63
C SER A 122 15.19 16.68 0.15
N ILE A 123 14.28 16.59 -0.83
CA ILE A 123 13.84 15.31 -1.40
C ILE A 123 14.13 15.27 -2.91
N ILE A 124 14.84 14.22 -3.31
CA ILE A 124 15.29 13.98 -4.68
C ILE A 124 14.52 12.78 -5.24
N VAL A 125 13.38 13.06 -5.87
CA VAL A 125 12.57 12.03 -6.56
C VAL A 125 13.15 11.74 -7.95
N LYS A 126 13.35 10.46 -8.25
CA LYS A 126 13.88 9.98 -9.55
C LYS A 126 13.15 8.69 -10.00
N GLN A 127 13.35 8.34 -11.27
CA GLN A 127 12.78 7.13 -11.89
C GLN A 127 13.86 6.16 -12.36
N GLY A 128 13.50 4.89 -12.56
CA GLY A 128 14.38 3.84 -13.09
C GLY A 128 15.38 3.30 -12.07
N ASN A 129 16.27 2.40 -12.51
CA ASN A 129 17.18 1.66 -11.64
C ASN A 129 18.09 2.57 -10.79
N ILE A 130 18.35 2.13 -9.56
CA ILE A 130 19.39 2.68 -8.68
C ILE A 130 20.74 2.26 -9.25
N THR A 131 21.66 3.22 -9.38
CA THR A 131 22.97 2.98 -9.97
C THR A 131 24.01 2.59 -8.92
N ASN A 132 25.09 1.90 -9.35
CA ASN A 132 26.15 1.38 -8.47
C ASN A 132 26.79 2.43 -7.55
N HIS A 133 26.68 3.72 -7.87
CA HIS A 133 27.27 4.84 -7.15
C HIS A 133 26.32 5.55 -6.17
N GLU A 134 25.10 5.03 -5.95
CA GLU A 134 24.10 5.67 -5.08
C GLU A 134 24.05 5.04 -3.67
N CYS A 135 23.16 4.07 -3.43
CA CYS A 135 23.05 3.38 -2.14
C CYS A 135 23.11 1.87 -2.35
N GLN A 136 24.06 1.20 -1.69
CA GLN A 136 24.28 -0.24 -1.84
C GLN A 136 23.08 -1.06 -1.33
N GLU A 137 22.60 -0.76 -0.12
CA GLU A 137 21.44 -1.40 0.51
C GLU A 137 20.19 -1.27 -0.37
N ALA A 138 19.93 -0.08 -0.91
CA ALA A 138 18.81 0.17 -1.81
C ALA A 138 18.93 -0.61 -3.14
N GLN A 139 20.14 -0.75 -3.68
CA GLN A 139 20.38 -1.61 -4.85
C GLN A 139 20.20 -3.10 -4.54
N ASP A 140 20.66 -3.57 -3.39
CA ASP A 140 20.51 -4.98 -2.99
C ASP A 140 19.05 -5.34 -2.76
N LEU A 141 18.28 -4.45 -2.15
CA LEU A 141 16.83 -4.55 -2.09
C LEU A 141 16.19 -4.55 -3.49
N GLN A 142 16.60 -3.64 -4.39
CA GLN A 142 16.12 -3.64 -5.77
C GLN A 142 16.43 -4.97 -6.48
N ARG A 143 17.64 -5.53 -6.29
CA ARG A 143 18.06 -6.83 -6.85
C ARG A 143 17.22 -7.98 -6.30
N LYS A 144 16.98 -8.03 -4.98
CA LYS A 144 16.15 -9.04 -4.31
C LYS A 144 14.72 -9.04 -4.84
N LEU A 145 14.10 -7.86 -4.99
CA LEU A 145 12.73 -7.72 -5.49
C LEU A 145 12.62 -7.96 -7.00
N ALA A 146 13.62 -7.54 -7.79
CA ALA A 146 13.68 -7.85 -9.22
C ALA A 146 13.90 -9.34 -9.50
N TYR A 147 14.69 -10.03 -8.68
CA TYR A 147 14.85 -11.49 -8.75
C TYR A 147 13.53 -12.21 -8.46
N ALA A 148 12.79 -11.79 -7.42
CA ALA A 148 11.45 -12.31 -7.15
C ALA A 148 10.46 -12.04 -8.30
N ALA A 149 10.51 -10.85 -8.91
CA ALA A 149 9.65 -10.49 -10.06
C ALA A 149 9.93 -11.36 -11.29
N PHE A 150 11.22 -11.60 -11.62
CA PHE A 150 11.63 -12.39 -12.78
C PHE A 150 11.51 -13.90 -12.55
N GLY A 151 11.76 -14.35 -11.31
CA GLY A 151 11.60 -15.74 -10.88
C GLY A 151 10.15 -16.17 -10.66
N ALA A 152 9.20 -15.24 -10.55
CA ALA A 152 7.78 -15.53 -10.36
C ALA A 152 7.23 -16.48 -11.42
N ARG A 153 6.50 -17.50 -10.98
CA ARG A 153 5.81 -18.48 -11.82
C ARG A 153 4.44 -18.79 -11.22
N VAL A 154 3.57 -19.36 -12.04
CA VAL A 154 2.26 -19.87 -11.63
C VAL A 154 2.41 -21.35 -11.24
N PRO A 155 1.81 -21.84 -10.16
CA PRO A 155 1.84 -23.26 -9.81
C PRO A 155 1.27 -24.16 -10.90
N GLN A 156 2.01 -25.19 -11.29
CA GLN A 156 1.58 -26.20 -12.27
C GLN A 156 0.25 -26.85 -11.87
N ALA A 157 -0.02 -27.01 -10.57
CA ALA A 157 -1.28 -27.53 -10.03
C ALA A 157 -2.52 -26.74 -10.46
N PHE A 158 -2.38 -25.47 -10.83
CA PHE A 158 -3.48 -24.60 -11.25
C PHE A 158 -3.63 -24.53 -12.78
N ARG A 159 -2.72 -25.14 -13.54
CA ARG A 159 -2.62 -24.99 -14.99
C ARG A 159 -3.91 -25.30 -15.74
N GLU A 160 -4.50 -26.46 -15.50
CA GLU A 160 -5.72 -26.91 -16.19
C GLU A 160 -6.91 -25.96 -15.98
N GLN A 161 -6.96 -25.29 -14.82
CA GLN A 161 -8.03 -24.34 -14.50
C GLN A 161 -7.73 -22.95 -15.09
N LEU A 162 -6.49 -22.46 -14.94
CA LEU A 162 -6.09 -21.12 -15.34
C LEU A 162 -5.99 -20.94 -16.85
N GLN A 163 -5.57 -21.98 -17.60
CA GLN A 163 -5.56 -21.99 -19.07
C GLN A 163 -6.95 -21.79 -19.71
N GLN A 164 -8.03 -21.93 -18.94
CA GLN A 164 -9.41 -21.71 -19.40
C GLN A 164 -9.95 -20.32 -19.01
N GLU A 165 -9.30 -19.61 -18.07
CA GLU A 165 -9.72 -18.31 -17.56
C GLU A 165 -8.86 -17.13 -18.06
N ASP A 166 -7.59 -17.38 -18.40
CA ASP A 166 -6.63 -16.33 -18.81
C ASP A 166 -5.56 -16.88 -19.77
N ASN A 167 -4.99 -16.03 -20.63
CA ASN A 167 -4.00 -16.37 -21.66
C ASN A 167 -2.58 -16.50 -21.08
N ILE A 168 -2.44 -17.26 -19.99
CA ILE A 168 -1.16 -17.51 -19.33
C ILE A 168 -0.31 -18.45 -20.20
N MET A 169 0.90 -18.00 -20.55
CA MET A 169 1.84 -18.75 -21.39
C MET A 169 2.27 -20.08 -20.75
N LEU A 170 2.64 -21.08 -21.55
CA LEU A 170 2.89 -22.44 -21.04
C LEU A 170 4.14 -22.54 -20.15
N ASP A 171 5.12 -21.66 -20.35
CA ASP A 171 6.38 -21.51 -19.61
C ASP A 171 6.27 -20.61 -18.37
N ALA A 172 5.12 -19.97 -18.17
CA ALA A 172 4.78 -19.29 -16.92
C ALA A 172 4.52 -20.26 -15.77
N PHE A 173 4.22 -21.53 -16.05
CA PHE A 173 3.90 -22.53 -15.04
C PHE A 173 5.15 -23.28 -14.55
N SER A 174 5.21 -23.57 -13.24
CA SER A 174 6.32 -24.30 -12.62
C SER A 174 5.84 -25.39 -11.65
N GLN A 175 6.55 -26.51 -11.63
CA GLN A 175 6.39 -27.56 -10.60
C GLN A 175 7.17 -27.22 -9.33
N ASP A 176 8.28 -26.50 -9.46
CA ASP A 176 9.17 -26.09 -8.37
C ASP A 176 8.65 -24.83 -7.66
N MET A 177 7.38 -24.88 -7.24
CA MET A 177 6.72 -23.80 -6.48
C MET A 177 6.62 -24.17 -5.00
N PRO A 178 6.87 -23.20 -4.08
CA PRO A 178 6.66 -23.42 -2.65
C PRO A 178 5.23 -23.92 -2.32
N PRO A 179 5.06 -24.85 -1.37
CA PRO A 179 3.75 -25.42 -1.03
C PRO A 179 2.69 -24.38 -0.65
N GLU A 180 3.09 -23.31 0.03
CA GLU A 180 2.28 -22.16 0.43
C GLU A 180 1.93 -21.18 -0.71
N LEU A 181 2.37 -21.50 -1.94
CA LEU A 181 1.86 -20.93 -3.19
C LEU A 181 0.97 -21.92 -3.97
N CYS A 182 0.85 -23.18 -3.55
CA CYS A 182 0.12 -24.24 -4.26
C CYS A 182 -1.29 -24.52 -3.69
N THR A 183 -1.81 -23.69 -2.78
CA THR A 183 -3.07 -23.92 -2.06
C THR A 183 -4.32 -23.49 -2.86
N PRO A 184 -5.44 -24.26 -2.81
CA PRO A 184 -6.71 -23.85 -3.43
C PRO A 184 -7.21 -22.48 -2.96
N GLU A 185 -6.98 -22.15 -1.68
CA GLU A 185 -7.39 -20.92 -1.02
C GLU A 185 -6.69 -19.70 -1.62
N LEU A 186 -5.40 -19.83 -1.96
CA LEU A 186 -4.66 -18.81 -2.69
C LEU A 186 -5.21 -18.62 -4.10
N LEU A 187 -5.50 -19.70 -4.83
CA LEU A 187 -6.06 -19.60 -6.18
C LEU A 187 -7.44 -18.91 -6.18
N CYS A 188 -8.29 -19.22 -5.19
CA CYS A 188 -9.56 -18.52 -4.96
C CYS A 188 -9.33 -17.02 -4.68
N SER A 189 -8.32 -16.69 -3.87
CA SER A 189 -7.95 -15.31 -3.53
C SER A 189 -7.43 -14.53 -4.74
N VAL A 190 -6.58 -15.14 -5.57
CA VAL A 190 -6.07 -14.56 -6.83
C VAL A 190 -7.22 -14.30 -7.82
N ARG A 191 -8.15 -15.25 -7.97
CA ARG A 191 -9.38 -15.06 -8.77
C ARG A 191 -10.25 -13.92 -8.22
N TYR A 192 -10.39 -13.80 -6.91
CA TYR A 192 -11.17 -12.73 -6.26
C TYR A 192 -10.54 -11.35 -6.48
N ILE A 193 -9.22 -11.22 -6.29
CA ILE A 193 -8.46 -9.99 -6.59
C ILE A 193 -8.66 -9.58 -8.04
N TYR A 194 -8.46 -10.51 -9.00
CA TYR A 194 -8.61 -10.23 -10.43
C TYR A 194 -10.01 -9.75 -10.78
N ARG A 195 -11.06 -10.48 -10.36
CA ARG A 195 -12.45 -10.15 -10.66
C ARG A 195 -12.87 -8.83 -10.01
N THR A 196 -12.40 -8.54 -8.79
CA THR A 196 -12.67 -7.28 -8.09
C THR A 196 -11.94 -6.10 -8.75
N ALA A 197 -10.67 -6.26 -9.12
CA ALA A 197 -9.90 -5.24 -9.85
C ALA A 197 -10.52 -4.94 -11.23
N ALA A 198 -10.87 -5.98 -12.00
CA ALA A 198 -11.52 -5.84 -13.30
C ALA A 198 -12.91 -5.17 -13.18
N ALA A 199 -13.66 -5.42 -12.10
CA ALA A 199 -14.90 -4.71 -11.80
C ALA A 199 -14.65 -3.24 -11.37
N CYS A 200 -13.57 -2.95 -10.65
CA CYS A 200 -13.19 -1.57 -10.32
C CYS A 200 -12.82 -0.76 -11.59
N ALA A 201 -12.12 -1.39 -12.54
CA ALA A 201 -11.83 -0.81 -13.85
C ALA A 201 -13.09 -0.63 -14.72
N GLY A 202 -13.81 -1.72 -14.98
CA GLY A 202 -14.98 -1.74 -15.88
C GLY A 202 -16.12 -0.81 -15.46
N TYR A 203 -16.29 -0.58 -14.15
CA TYR A 203 -17.28 0.37 -13.62
C TYR A 203 -16.70 1.74 -13.25
N ASN A 204 -15.44 2.04 -13.59
CA ASN A 204 -14.75 3.31 -13.29
C ASN A 204 -14.86 3.71 -11.80
N LYS A 205 -14.64 2.75 -10.90
CA LYS A 205 -14.82 2.96 -9.45
C LYS A 205 -13.76 3.90 -8.85
N ASP A 206 -14.14 4.46 -7.71
CA ASP A 206 -13.38 5.44 -6.94
C ASP A 206 -12.13 4.85 -6.24
N GLU A 207 -11.33 5.75 -5.67
CA GLU A 207 -10.12 5.45 -4.91
C GLU A 207 -10.34 4.41 -3.81
N ASN A 208 -11.41 4.56 -3.02
CA ASN A 208 -11.75 3.66 -1.91
C ASN A 208 -12.08 2.24 -2.39
N SER A 209 -12.66 2.10 -3.59
CA SER A 209 -12.88 0.79 -4.20
C SER A 209 -11.58 0.10 -4.62
N TRP A 210 -10.56 0.88 -5.02
CA TRP A 210 -9.23 0.36 -5.32
C TRP A 210 -8.40 0.08 -4.06
N VAL A 211 -8.59 0.84 -2.98
CA VAL A 211 -8.00 0.54 -1.65
C VAL A 211 -8.37 -0.86 -1.19
N ARG A 212 -9.64 -1.29 -1.36
CA ARG A 212 -10.05 -2.67 -1.06
C ARG A 212 -9.33 -3.73 -1.89
N VAL A 213 -9.04 -3.45 -3.17
CA VAL A 213 -8.24 -4.36 -4.03
C VAL A 213 -6.81 -4.48 -3.50
N VAL A 214 -6.22 -3.37 -3.04
CA VAL A 214 -4.89 -3.34 -2.42
C VAL A 214 -4.87 -4.11 -1.10
N GLU A 215 -5.88 -3.92 -0.24
CA GLU A 215 -6.07 -4.70 0.99
C GLU A 215 -6.20 -6.20 0.68
N SER A 216 -7.01 -6.60 -0.31
CA SER A 216 -7.13 -8.01 -0.73
C SER A 216 -5.80 -8.63 -1.18
N VAL A 217 -4.98 -7.88 -1.94
CA VAL A 217 -3.63 -8.33 -2.32
C VAL A 217 -2.74 -8.51 -1.10
N LEU A 218 -2.66 -7.51 -0.23
CA LEU A 218 -1.78 -7.52 0.94
C LEU A 218 -2.20 -8.59 1.98
N LYS A 219 -3.51 -8.77 2.20
CA LYS A 219 -4.05 -9.86 3.03
C LYS A 219 -3.68 -11.24 2.44
N THR A 220 -3.77 -11.42 1.13
CA THR A 220 -3.36 -12.67 0.46
C THR A 220 -1.85 -12.95 0.54
N VAL A 221 -1.02 -11.89 0.52
CA VAL A 221 0.43 -11.98 0.69
C VAL A 221 0.79 -12.51 2.08
N ILE A 222 0.19 -11.93 3.13
CA ILE A 222 0.48 -12.24 4.54
C ILE A 222 -0.23 -13.53 4.98
N TYR A 223 -1.56 -13.56 4.96
CA TYR A 223 -2.36 -14.65 5.52
C TYR A 223 -2.54 -15.86 4.58
N GLY A 224 -1.92 -15.81 3.39
CA GLY A 224 -2.10 -16.82 2.33
C GLY A 224 -3.43 -16.76 1.57
N GLN A 225 -4.40 -15.99 2.08
CA GLN A 225 -5.76 -15.93 1.56
C GLN A 225 -6.42 -14.55 1.80
N CYS A 226 -7.32 -14.15 0.91
CA CYS A 226 -8.13 -12.94 1.06
C CYS A 226 -9.39 -13.24 1.87
N LEU A 227 -9.32 -13.09 3.19
CA LEU A 227 -10.49 -13.18 4.07
C LEU A 227 -10.92 -11.79 4.53
N ASP A 228 -12.20 -11.48 4.33
CA ASP A 228 -12.81 -10.23 4.83
C ASP A 228 -13.04 -10.25 6.35
N TRP A 229 -13.01 -11.43 6.97
CA TRP A 229 -13.30 -11.69 8.39
C TRP A 229 -12.08 -12.14 9.22
N ILE A 230 -10.85 -11.96 8.71
CA ILE A 230 -9.68 -11.99 9.60
C ILE A 230 -9.76 -10.79 10.53
N GLU A 231 -9.96 -11.06 11.82
CA GLU A 231 -9.91 -10.07 12.90
C GLU A 231 -8.46 -9.60 13.12
N ASP A 232 -8.27 -8.36 13.57
CA ASP A 232 -6.93 -7.77 13.77
C ASP A 232 -6.12 -8.41 14.92
N ASP A 233 -6.67 -9.43 15.60
CA ASP A 233 -6.03 -10.20 16.69
C ASP A 233 -5.17 -11.39 16.20
N THR A 234 -4.86 -11.45 14.90
CA THR A 234 -3.95 -12.47 14.35
C THR A 234 -2.57 -12.40 14.99
N GLN A 235 -2.03 -13.57 15.34
CA GLN A 235 -0.65 -13.75 15.80
C GLN A 235 0.41 -13.60 14.69
N GLU A 236 0.01 -13.21 13.47
CA GLU A 236 0.94 -12.92 12.38
C GLU A 236 1.87 -11.75 12.71
N THR A 237 3.10 -11.82 12.19
CA THR A 237 4.14 -10.79 12.37
C THR A 237 3.75 -9.44 11.78
N TRP A 238 3.00 -9.45 10.66
CA TRP A 238 2.63 -8.27 9.89
C TRP A 238 1.12 -8.14 9.75
N GLN A 239 0.63 -6.91 9.67
CA GLN A 239 -0.79 -6.59 9.55
C GLN A 239 -1.03 -5.52 8.47
N VAL A 240 -2.20 -5.58 7.84
CA VAL A 240 -2.64 -4.63 6.79
C VAL A 240 -3.57 -3.60 7.42
N HIS A 241 -3.17 -2.33 7.43
CA HIS A 241 -3.92 -1.25 8.10
C HIS A 241 -4.33 -0.15 7.12
N SER A 242 -5.62 0.20 7.13
CA SER A 242 -6.13 1.36 6.40
C SER A 242 -5.79 2.64 7.18
N ILE A 243 -5.02 3.54 6.54
CA ILE A 243 -4.43 4.73 7.18
C ILE A 243 -4.84 6.06 6.53
N GLN A 244 -5.86 6.04 5.66
CA GLN A 244 -6.41 7.22 4.96
C GLN A 244 -6.74 8.41 5.90
N SER A 245 -7.12 8.14 7.15
CA SER A 245 -7.52 9.16 8.13
C SER A 245 -6.35 9.73 8.94
N GLN A 246 -5.22 9.03 8.99
CA GLN A 246 -4.10 9.28 9.88
C GLN A 246 -3.18 10.37 9.32
N ASN A 247 -2.37 11.01 10.16
CA ASN A 247 -1.52 12.14 9.76
C ASN A 247 -0.06 11.87 10.10
N ILE A 248 0.86 12.29 9.24
CA ILE A 248 2.29 12.42 9.58
C ILE A 248 2.40 13.35 10.80
N HIS A 249 3.20 12.98 11.79
CA HIS A 249 3.42 13.80 12.98
C HIS A 249 4.07 15.14 12.59
N SER A 250 3.59 16.24 13.19
CA SER A 250 4.01 17.62 12.85
C SER A 250 5.53 17.82 12.82
N ARG A 251 6.27 17.21 13.76
CA ARG A 251 7.76 17.20 13.82
C ARG A 251 8.46 16.64 12.56
N PHE A 252 7.79 15.79 11.79
CA PHE A 252 8.30 15.20 10.53
C PHE A 252 7.66 15.79 9.26
N MET A 253 6.75 16.78 9.41
CA MET A 253 6.18 17.46 8.24
C MET A 253 7.24 18.32 7.53
N LEU A 254 7.32 18.16 6.21
CA LEU A 254 8.25 18.90 5.38
C LEU A 254 7.98 20.40 5.41
N LYS A 255 9.04 21.17 5.65
CA LYS A 255 9.03 22.62 5.53
C LYS A 255 9.44 22.96 4.10
N THR A 256 8.56 23.61 3.34
CA THR A 256 8.87 24.20 2.04
C THR A 256 8.58 25.69 2.07
N ASN A 257 9.23 26.46 1.21
CA ASN A 257 9.01 27.91 1.09
C ASN A 257 7.63 28.28 0.48
N VAL A 258 6.79 27.30 0.14
CA VAL A 258 5.53 27.51 -0.59
C VAL A 258 4.31 27.02 0.21
N MET A 259 4.44 25.93 0.97
CA MET A 259 3.40 25.36 1.85
C MET A 259 3.96 24.25 2.76
N SER A 260 3.24 23.91 3.83
CA SER A 260 3.40 22.62 4.50
C SER A 260 2.78 21.50 3.65
N LEU A 261 3.52 20.43 3.40
CA LEU A 261 3.02 19.28 2.65
C LEU A 261 2.39 18.25 3.61
N GLN A 262 1.13 18.48 3.97
CA GLN A 262 0.30 17.48 4.64
C GLN A 262 -0.24 16.49 3.60
N LYS A 263 0.55 15.46 3.31
CA LYS A 263 0.16 14.30 2.51
C LYS A 263 0.10 13.04 3.38
N LYS A 264 -0.57 12.02 2.85
CA LYS A 264 -0.87 10.75 3.52
C LYS A 264 -0.53 9.59 2.58
N SER A 265 -0.73 8.38 3.05
CA SER A 265 -0.83 7.16 2.24
C SER A 265 -2.14 6.48 2.60
N ASP A 266 -2.70 5.64 1.73
CA ASP A 266 -4.00 5.02 1.99
C ASP A 266 -3.92 3.77 2.87
N VAL A 267 -2.90 2.93 2.66
CA VAL A 267 -2.72 1.65 3.36
C VAL A 267 -1.28 1.54 3.87
N ALA A 268 -1.09 0.86 5.00
CA ALA A 268 0.23 0.53 5.55
C ALA A 268 0.33 -0.97 5.83
N ILE A 269 1.55 -1.49 5.71
CA ILE A 269 1.97 -2.72 6.38
C ILE A 269 2.68 -2.30 7.68
N THR A 270 2.16 -2.76 8.81
CA THR A 270 2.76 -2.52 10.14
C THR A 270 3.09 -3.83 10.82
N TYR A 271 4.11 -3.81 11.67
CA TYR A 271 4.43 -4.95 12.52
C TYR A 271 3.34 -5.10 13.59
N SER A 272 2.99 -6.33 13.95
CA SER A 272 1.87 -6.62 14.84
C SER A 272 2.10 -6.07 16.26
N PRO A 273 1.14 -5.31 16.83
CA PRO A 273 1.23 -4.78 18.19
C PRO A 273 1.13 -5.88 19.27
N LEU A 274 0.79 -7.10 18.87
CA LEU A 274 0.61 -8.26 19.75
C LEU A 274 1.91 -9.02 19.98
N SER A 275 2.87 -8.89 19.05
CA SER A 275 4.17 -9.57 19.11
C SER A 275 4.93 -9.20 20.39
N PRO A 276 5.44 -10.17 21.17
CA PRO A 276 6.10 -9.90 22.46
C PRO A 276 7.23 -8.88 22.39
N ALA A 277 8.07 -8.92 21.35
CA ALA A 277 9.19 -7.99 21.17
C ALA A 277 8.73 -6.54 20.96
N ILE A 278 7.63 -6.33 20.22
CA ILE A 278 7.05 -5.00 20.03
C ILE A 278 6.27 -4.54 21.26
N ARG A 279 5.65 -5.44 22.02
CA ARG A 279 5.01 -5.10 23.30
C ARG A 279 6.02 -4.61 24.35
N GLU A 280 7.18 -5.26 24.46
CA GLU A 280 8.30 -4.81 25.29
C GLU A 280 8.79 -3.42 24.82
N LEU A 281 9.20 -3.32 23.54
CA LEU A 281 9.76 -2.09 22.99
C LEU A 281 8.78 -0.91 23.10
N ARG A 282 7.49 -1.12 22.80
CA ARG A 282 6.43 -0.12 22.95
C ARG A 282 6.31 0.39 24.39
N ALA A 283 6.42 -0.49 25.38
CA ALA A 283 6.31 -0.10 26.78
C ALA A 283 7.45 0.84 27.20
N GLU A 284 8.68 0.59 26.73
CA GLU A 284 9.82 1.50 26.99
C GLU A 284 9.74 2.80 26.17
N MET A 285 9.34 2.72 24.90
CA MET A 285 9.16 3.90 24.04
C MET A 285 8.08 4.87 24.56
N ILE A 286 6.99 4.35 25.14
CA ILE A 286 5.96 5.16 25.81
C ILE A 286 6.50 5.89 27.05
N LYS A 287 7.41 5.28 27.83
CA LYS A 287 8.00 5.93 29.02
C LYS A 287 8.87 7.16 28.67
N GLN A 288 9.43 7.19 27.46
CA GLN A 288 10.33 8.24 26.98
C GLN A 288 9.64 9.27 26.07
N ASP A 289 8.31 9.21 25.90
CA ASP A 289 7.52 10.06 24.98
C ASP A 289 7.97 9.95 23.50
N VAL A 290 8.36 8.74 23.08
CA VAL A 290 8.82 8.46 21.70
C VAL A 290 7.83 7.53 21.00
N GLY A 291 7.14 8.02 19.97
CA GLY A 291 6.37 7.16 19.06
C GLY A 291 7.23 6.12 18.32
N MET A 292 6.63 5.00 17.94
CA MET A 292 7.19 3.91 17.12
C MET A 292 7.10 4.18 15.60
N SER A 293 6.56 5.32 15.17
CA SER A 293 6.50 5.68 13.77
C SER A 293 6.51 7.20 13.51
N HIS A 294 6.42 7.56 12.24
CA HIS A 294 6.33 8.94 11.77
C HIS A 294 4.88 9.50 11.76
N PHE A 295 3.88 8.73 12.19
CA PHE A 295 2.48 9.16 12.32
C PHE A 295 2.17 9.73 13.71
N SER A 296 1.04 10.45 13.85
CA SER A 296 0.54 11.00 15.13
C SER A 296 -0.92 10.63 15.40
N ASP A 297 -1.28 9.39 15.12
CA ASP A 297 -2.57 8.80 15.48
C ASP A 297 -2.34 7.72 16.54
N ALA A 298 -3.28 7.59 17.49
CA ALA A 298 -3.10 6.82 18.72
C ALA A 298 -2.89 5.30 18.51
N PHE A 299 -3.19 4.78 17.32
CA PHE A 299 -2.76 3.45 16.91
C PHE A 299 -1.43 3.48 16.14
N THR A 300 -1.40 4.17 15.00
CA THR A 300 -0.27 4.14 14.05
C THR A 300 1.03 4.75 14.59
N GLU A 301 0.95 5.64 15.58
CA GLU A 301 2.12 6.18 16.30
C GLU A 301 2.83 5.10 17.14
N PHE A 302 2.17 3.99 17.50
CA PHE A 302 2.72 2.96 18.40
C PHE A 302 2.81 1.56 17.77
N VAL A 303 3.01 1.50 16.44
CA VAL A 303 3.42 0.29 15.71
C VAL A 303 4.54 0.62 14.71
N PRO A 304 5.58 -0.23 14.56
CA PRO A 304 6.55 -0.08 13.49
C PRO A 304 5.89 -0.20 12.12
N VAL A 305 6.24 0.71 11.20
CA VAL A 305 5.74 0.70 9.81
C VAL A 305 6.81 0.07 8.92
N GLY A 306 6.44 -0.96 8.16
CA GLY A 306 7.33 -1.65 7.22
C GLY A 306 7.32 -0.99 5.84
N PHE A 307 6.15 -0.89 5.20
CA PHE A 307 5.97 -0.10 3.99
C PHE A 307 4.58 0.52 3.88
N LEU A 308 4.48 1.53 3.01
CA LEU A 308 3.25 2.27 2.73
C LEU A 308 2.76 1.99 1.31
N VAL A 309 1.44 2.06 1.10
CA VAL A 309 0.81 1.99 -0.22
C VAL A 309 -0.13 3.18 -0.40
N GLU A 310 0.12 3.94 -1.46
CA GLU A 310 -0.67 5.08 -1.91
C GLU A 310 -1.50 4.64 -3.12
N VAL A 311 -2.81 4.87 -3.10
CA VAL A 311 -3.75 4.27 -4.06
C VAL A 311 -4.49 5.34 -4.82
N LYS A 312 -4.59 5.19 -6.13
CA LYS A 312 -5.36 6.07 -7.02
C LYS A 312 -6.28 5.21 -7.89
N SER A 313 -7.46 5.75 -8.23
CA SER A 313 -8.31 5.12 -9.25
C SER A 313 -7.59 5.04 -10.60
N GLN A 314 -8.10 4.23 -11.53
CA GLN A 314 -7.49 4.05 -12.86
C GLN A 314 -7.36 5.36 -13.67
N SER A 315 -8.15 6.39 -13.36
CA SER A 315 -8.09 7.74 -13.96
C SER A 315 -7.39 8.78 -13.07
N GLY A 316 -6.81 8.36 -11.95
CA GLY A 316 -6.16 9.22 -10.96
C GLY A 316 -4.77 9.72 -11.37
N SER A 317 -4.24 10.66 -10.57
CA SER A 317 -2.97 11.33 -10.86
C SER A 317 -1.77 10.55 -10.33
N MET A 318 -1.03 9.89 -11.22
CA MET A 318 0.26 9.26 -10.89
C MET A 318 1.29 10.26 -10.34
N ASP A 319 1.33 11.49 -10.87
CA ASP A 319 2.13 12.62 -10.33
C ASP A 319 1.74 12.92 -8.86
N GLU A 320 0.49 12.65 -8.44
CA GLU A 320 0.05 12.88 -7.06
C GLU A 320 0.41 11.72 -6.14
N ALA A 321 0.25 10.48 -6.60
CA ALA A 321 0.71 9.31 -5.86
C ALA A 321 2.23 9.35 -5.61
N GLU A 322 3.00 9.75 -6.64
CA GLU A 322 4.45 10.01 -6.56
C GLU A 322 4.79 11.11 -5.53
N LEU A 323 3.99 12.18 -5.44
CA LEU A 323 4.16 13.21 -4.42
C LEU A 323 3.82 12.69 -3.01
N GLN A 324 2.72 11.95 -2.85
CA GLN A 324 2.28 11.43 -1.54
C GLN A 324 3.32 10.47 -0.97
N ILE A 325 3.73 9.45 -1.74
CA ILE A 325 4.68 8.43 -1.27
C ILE A 325 6.06 9.03 -0.98
N ALA A 326 6.52 10.02 -1.76
CA ALA A 326 7.79 10.71 -1.51
C ALA A 326 7.78 11.55 -0.23
N VAL A 327 6.65 12.20 0.09
CA VAL A 327 6.48 12.95 1.35
C VAL A 327 6.45 12.02 2.55
N CYS A 328 5.70 10.91 2.48
CA CYS A 328 5.64 9.92 3.56
C CYS A 328 6.99 9.20 3.77
N ALA A 329 7.67 8.79 2.69
CA ALA A 329 8.99 8.14 2.78
C ALA A 329 10.04 9.07 3.42
N ALA A 330 10.00 10.37 3.13
CA ALA A 330 10.88 11.34 3.77
C ALA A 330 10.56 11.56 5.26
N ALA A 331 9.29 11.53 5.65
CA ALA A 331 8.90 11.54 7.06
C ALA A 331 9.35 10.26 7.80
N ALA A 332 9.28 9.09 7.15
CA ALA A 332 9.80 7.84 7.68
C ALA A 332 11.33 7.87 7.88
N ILE A 333 12.09 8.37 6.89
CA ILE A 333 13.54 8.54 7.01
C ILE A 333 13.91 9.57 8.09
N ALA A 334 13.15 10.67 8.22
CA ALA A 334 13.35 11.65 9.29
C ALA A 334 13.03 11.10 10.69
N TYR A 335 12.07 10.17 10.79
CA TYR A 335 11.79 9.42 12.02
C TYR A 335 12.92 8.44 12.36
N LEU A 336 13.39 7.66 11.39
CA LEU A 336 14.52 6.74 11.58
C LEU A 336 15.83 7.49 11.92
N ASP A 337 15.99 8.72 11.43
CA ASP A 337 17.11 9.60 11.80
C ASP A 337 16.99 10.16 13.24
N LEU A 338 15.77 10.28 13.79
CA LEU A 338 15.53 10.66 15.20
C LEU A 338 15.88 9.53 16.18
N LEU A 339 15.76 8.26 15.77
CA LEU A 339 16.16 7.11 16.61
C LEU A 339 17.68 6.91 16.72
N ARG A 340 18.49 7.73 16.03
CA ARG A 340 19.95 7.61 16.04
C ARG A 340 20.54 8.36 17.23
N PRO A 341 21.50 7.78 17.98
CA PRO A 341 22.21 8.49 19.04
C PRO A 341 22.87 9.79 18.55
N ALA A 342 22.83 10.82 19.40
CA ALA A 342 23.35 12.15 19.10
C ALA A 342 24.88 12.30 19.30
N GLU A 343 25.52 11.35 20.00
CA GLU A 343 26.93 11.43 20.40
C GLU A 343 27.86 10.51 19.56
N GLN A 344 29.16 10.60 19.85
CA GLN A 344 30.22 10.57 18.83
C GLN A 344 30.97 9.22 18.66
N ASP A 345 32.01 9.23 17.83
CA ASP A 345 33.09 8.23 17.69
C ASP A 345 32.76 6.81 17.21
N THR A 346 31.50 6.50 16.85
CA THR A 346 31.19 5.31 16.03
C THR A 346 30.83 5.69 14.58
N PRO A 347 31.09 4.83 13.57
CA PRO A 347 30.54 5.00 12.22
C PRO A 347 29.01 4.96 12.29
N GLN A 348 28.38 6.14 12.33
CA GLN A 348 27.00 6.31 12.77
C GLN A 348 26.02 5.59 11.82
N GLU A 349 25.53 4.41 12.24
CA GLU A 349 24.60 3.54 11.50
C GLU A 349 23.49 4.40 10.85
N LYS A 350 23.37 4.33 9.52
CA LYS A 350 22.43 5.18 8.77
C LYS A 350 20.99 4.75 9.04
N PRO A 351 19.98 5.62 8.82
CA PRO A 351 18.61 5.15 8.66
C PRO A 351 18.58 4.03 7.60
N PRO A 352 17.94 2.88 7.88
CA PRO A 352 17.75 1.84 6.87
C PRO A 352 16.92 2.39 5.70
N VAL A 353 17.01 1.72 4.55
CA VAL A 353 16.14 2.06 3.42
C VAL A 353 14.67 1.82 3.78
N THR A 354 13.77 2.63 3.22
CA THR A 354 12.32 2.46 3.40
C THR A 354 11.67 2.08 2.08
N LEU A 355 10.61 1.28 2.18
CA LEU A 355 9.80 0.83 1.06
C LEU A 355 8.47 1.57 0.97
N GLY A 356 8.00 1.74 -0.26
CA GLY A 356 6.66 2.23 -0.55
C GLY A 356 6.15 1.69 -1.87
N TRP A 357 4.85 1.81 -2.09
CA TRP A 357 4.17 1.44 -3.32
C TRP A 357 3.20 2.53 -3.73
N THR A 358 3.02 2.69 -5.04
CA THR A 358 1.90 3.46 -5.60
C THR A 358 1.11 2.57 -6.54
N VAL A 359 -0.21 2.59 -6.42
CA VAL A 359 -1.13 1.80 -7.23
C VAL A 359 -2.04 2.75 -8.00
N CYS A 360 -2.10 2.61 -9.32
CA CYS A 360 -2.98 3.40 -10.17
C CYS A 360 -3.85 2.46 -11.00
N GLY A 361 -5.05 2.15 -10.49
CA GLY A 361 -5.86 1.06 -11.02
C GLY A 361 -5.12 -0.29 -10.93
N HIS A 362 -4.83 -0.90 -12.08
CA HIS A 362 -4.14 -2.18 -12.14
C HIS A 362 -2.62 -2.12 -11.95
N ASP A 363 -1.99 -0.97 -12.20
CA ASP A 363 -0.54 -0.84 -12.25
C ASP A 363 0.06 -0.61 -10.85
N TRP A 364 1.00 -1.46 -10.44
CA TRP A 364 1.71 -1.36 -9.17
C TRP A 364 3.18 -0.96 -9.40
N LYS A 365 3.64 0.06 -8.70
CA LYS A 365 4.99 0.60 -8.84
C LYS A 365 5.70 0.66 -7.48
N LEU A 366 6.89 0.08 -7.44
CA LEU A 366 7.76 0.02 -6.27
C LEU A 366 8.47 1.36 -6.06
N TRP A 367 8.64 1.75 -4.80
CA TRP A 367 9.46 2.88 -4.37
C TRP A 367 10.45 2.44 -3.31
N ILE A 368 11.71 2.83 -3.47
CA ILE A 368 12.76 2.66 -2.46
C ILE A 368 13.30 4.04 -2.12
N ALA A 369 13.39 4.35 -0.82
CA ALA A 369 13.91 5.63 -0.33
C ALA A 369 15.03 5.44 0.69
N TRP A 370 15.95 6.40 0.76
CA TRP A 370 17.13 6.35 1.63
C TRP A 370 17.68 7.73 1.99
N GLN A 371 18.42 7.82 3.10
CA GLN A 371 19.19 9.02 3.44
C GLN A 371 20.49 9.07 2.61
N GLY A 372 20.61 10.07 1.74
CA GLY A 372 21.81 10.37 0.97
C GLY A 372 22.80 11.24 1.75
N GLU A 373 23.62 11.98 1.01
CA GLU A 373 24.52 13.00 1.55
C GLU A 373 23.73 14.23 2.03
N GLU A 374 24.31 15.04 2.91
CA GLU A 374 23.70 16.28 3.47
C GLU A 374 22.30 16.09 4.10
N LYS A 375 21.95 14.87 4.52
CA LYS A 375 20.60 14.44 4.96
C LYS A 375 19.49 14.62 3.90
N ALA A 376 19.83 14.74 2.60
CA ALA A 376 18.84 14.68 1.53
C ALA A 376 18.20 13.28 1.47
N VAL A 377 16.89 13.21 1.28
CA VAL A 377 16.16 11.95 1.09
C VAL A 377 16.06 11.67 -0.41
N HIS A 378 16.63 10.56 -0.84
CA HIS A 378 16.47 10.07 -2.20
C HIS A 378 15.22 9.17 -2.24
N VAL A 379 14.39 9.33 -3.28
CA VAL A 379 13.18 8.52 -3.48
C VAL A 379 13.19 8.02 -4.92
N ARG A 380 13.26 6.70 -5.12
CA ARG A 380 13.40 6.10 -6.45
C ARG A 380 12.20 5.23 -6.83
N GLY A 381 11.52 5.59 -7.91
CA GLY A 381 10.47 4.80 -8.53
C GLY A 381 11.05 3.72 -9.43
N ILE A 382 10.78 2.46 -9.08
CA ILE A 382 11.27 1.27 -9.76
C ILE A 382 10.12 0.62 -10.56
N ASN A 383 10.31 0.52 -11.87
CA ASN A 383 9.43 -0.26 -12.73
C ASN A 383 9.95 -1.71 -12.74
N LEU A 384 9.37 -2.57 -11.91
CA LEU A 384 9.67 -4.00 -11.93
C LEU A 384 8.97 -4.67 -13.12
N GLY A 385 9.75 -5.33 -13.97
CA GLY A 385 9.24 -6.26 -14.98
C GLY A 385 9.24 -7.69 -14.44
N SER A 386 8.31 -8.52 -14.89
CA SER A 386 8.23 -9.95 -14.59
C SER A 386 8.35 -10.79 -15.85
N ALA A 387 8.74 -12.05 -15.71
CA ALA A 387 8.53 -13.07 -16.74
C ALA A 387 7.02 -13.26 -17.07
N LEU A 388 6.14 -12.91 -16.13
CA LEU A 388 4.68 -12.96 -16.28
C LEU A 388 4.07 -11.64 -16.81
N GLY A 389 4.89 -10.66 -17.24
CA GLY A 389 4.45 -9.36 -17.76
C GLY A 389 4.66 -8.21 -16.78
N SER A 390 3.65 -7.36 -16.57
CA SER A 390 3.68 -6.27 -15.58
C SER A 390 3.37 -6.77 -14.17
N ILE A 391 3.96 -6.13 -13.17
CA ILE A 391 3.57 -6.31 -11.76
C ILE A 391 2.28 -5.51 -11.52
N GLY A 392 1.18 -6.20 -11.19
CA GLY A 392 -0.13 -5.56 -11.08
C GLY A 392 -1.30 -6.55 -11.00
N THR A 393 -2.53 -6.03 -11.13
CA THR A 393 -3.78 -6.82 -11.01
C THR A 393 -4.56 -7.00 -12.32
N SER A 394 -3.93 -6.74 -13.47
CA SER A 394 -4.53 -6.77 -14.81
C SER A 394 -4.73 -8.17 -15.40
N GLY A 395 -4.19 -9.21 -14.78
CA GLY A 395 -4.26 -10.61 -15.22
C GLY A 395 -3.88 -11.55 -14.08
N LEU A 396 -4.22 -12.83 -14.18
CA LEU A 396 -4.03 -13.81 -13.10
C LEU A 396 -2.52 -14.09 -12.89
N GLY A 397 -1.74 -14.18 -13.97
CA GLY A 397 -0.28 -14.29 -13.90
C GLY A 397 0.41 -13.08 -13.25
N ASN A 398 -0.06 -11.87 -13.58
CA ASN A 398 0.46 -10.61 -13.01
C ASN A 398 0.27 -10.55 -11.49
N ILE A 399 -0.84 -11.10 -10.98
CA ILE A 399 -1.12 -11.18 -9.54
C ILE A 399 -0.21 -12.19 -8.86
N PHE A 400 0.07 -13.36 -9.45
CA PHE A 400 1.08 -14.28 -8.92
C PHE A 400 2.47 -13.63 -8.83
N ALA A 401 2.87 -12.85 -9.84
CA ALA A 401 4.13 -12.09 -9.79
C ALA A 401 4.14 -11.01 -8.71
N LEU A 402 3.05 -10.25 -8.57
CA LEU A 402 2.86 -9.26 -7.51
C LEU A 402 2.95 -9.90 -6.11
N ILE A 403 2.33 -11.06 -5.90
CA ILE A 403 2.39 -11.81 -4.63
C ILE A 403 3.80 -12.31 -4.35
N CYS A 404 4.54 -12.82 -5.34
CA CYS A 404 5.93 -13.25 -5.16
C CYS A 404 6.84 -12.08 -4.74
N VAL A 405 6.69 -10.91 -5.39
CA VAL A 405 7.47 -9.71 -5.05
C VAL A 405 7.11 -9.18 -3.66
N LEU A 406 5.82 -9.09 -3.34
CA LEU A 406 5.37 -8.61 -2.03
C LEU A 406 5.75 -9.57 -0.91
N ARG A 407 5.69 -10.89 -1.10
CA ARG A 407 6.22 -11.86 -0.11
C ARG A 407 7.72 -11.68 0.12
N ARG A 408 8.53 -11.46 -0.93
CA ARG A 408 9.97 -11.15 -0.74
C ARG A 408 10.20 -9.77 -0.10
N ALA A 409 9.28 -8.81 -0.25
CA ALA A 409 9.32 -7.54 0.47
C ALA A 409 9.00 -7.69 1.96
N ILE A 410 7.98 -8.49 2.33
CA ILE A 410 7.70 -8.85 3.73
C ILE A 410 8.89 -9.60 4.34
N GLN A 411 9.42 -10.61 3.64
CA GLN A 411 10.58 -11.37 4.09
C GLN A 411 11.82 -10.47 4.30
N TRP A 412 12.04 -9.49 3.43
CA TRP A 412 13.10 -8.48 3.62
C TRP A 412 12.84 -7.58 4.85
N LEU A 413 11.58 -7.26 5.15
CA LEU A 413 11.27 -6.50 6.36
C LEU A 413 11.67 -7.28 7.62
N ASP A 414 11.44 -8.59 7.66
CA ASP A 414 11.84 -9.46 8.78
C ASP A 414 13.36 -9.71 8.83
N GLU A 415 13.98 -10.04 7.69
CA GLU A 415 15.39 -10.42 7.60
C GLU A 415 16.37 -9.24 7.80
N GLU A 416 15.98 -8.02 7.42
CA GLU A 416 16.92 -6.89 7.29
C GLU A 416 16.42 -5.59 7.93
N TYR A 417 15.18 -5.16 7.69
CA TYR A 417 14.67 -3.88 8.20
C TYR A 417 14.39 -3.89 9.71
N MET A 418 13.62 -4.87 10.20
CA MET A 418 13.19 -4.94 11.60
C MET A 418 14.35 -5.13 12.59
N PRO A 419 15.42 -5.89 12.29
CA PRO A 419 16.63 -5.90 13.12
C PRO A 419 17.29 -4.51 13.21
N VAL A 420 17.42 -3.77 12.10
CA VAL A 420 17.99 -2.41 12.11
C VAL A 420 17.08 -1.45 12.90
N TYR A 421 15.78 -1.44 12.61
CA TYR A 421 14.78 -0.65 13.32
C TYR A 421 14.85 -0.90 14.84
N THR A 422 14.91 -2.17 15.25
CA THR A 422 14.89 -2.55 16.67
C THR A 422 16.19 -2.16 17.38
N ARG A 423 17.36 -2.27 16.71
CA ARG A 423 18.62 -1.74 17.24
C ARG A 423 18.60 -0.22 17.40
N LEU A 424 18.10 0.53 16.41
CA LEU A 424 17.96 1.98 16.49
C LEU A 424 17.01 2.38 17.64
N ALA A 425 15.82 1.77 17.71
CA ALA A 425 14.85 2.04 18.76
C ALA A 425 15.41 1.74 20.15
N ARG A 426 16.01 0.57 20.39
CA ARG A 426 16.64 0.22 21.68
C ARG A 426 17.76 1.19 22.07
N ARG A 427 18.64 1.57 21.13
CA ARG A 427 19.69 2.58 21.40
C ARG A 427 19.11 3.96 21.71
N SER A 428 18.02 4.38 21.07
CA SER A 428 17.36 5.67 21.39
C SER A 428 16.82 5.74 22.82
N LEU A 429 16.57 4.58 23.44
CA LEU A 429 16.10 4.43 24.82
C LEU A 429 17.25 4.27 25.84
N GLY A 430 18.50 4.25 25.39
CA GLY A 430 19.66 3.92 26.23
C GLY A 430 19.76 2.43 26.59
N MET A 431 19.05 1.55 25.87
CA MET A 431 19.15 0.10 26.07
C MET A 431 20.32 -0.46 25.26
N GLU A 432 21.18 -1.25 25.92
CA GLU A 432 22.21 -2.03 25.23
C GLU A 432 21.59 -2.98 24.20
N PRO A 433 22.24 -3.23 23.04
CA PRO A 433 21.83 -4.29 22.14
C PRO A 433 21.86 -5.64 22.87
N GLN A 434 20.72 -6.33 22.90
CA GLN A 434 20.75 -7.79 23.06
C GLN A 434 21.52 -8.34 21.85
N TYR A 435 22.65 -9.00 22.11
CA TYR A 435 23.43 -9.66 21.07
C TYR A 435 22.64 -10.89 20.58
N GLU A 436 22.47 -10.97 19.27
CA GLU A 436 21.89 -12.11 18.52
C GLU A 436 22.94 -13.19 18.26
#